data_AF-A0A0K1SAA1-F1
#
_entry.id   AF-A0A0K1SAA1-F1
#
_cell.length_a   1.000
_cell.length_b   1.000
_cell.length_c   1.000
_cell.angle_alpha   90.00
_cell.angle_beta   90.00
_cell.angle_gamma   90.00
#
_symmetry.space_group_name_H-M   'P 1'
#
loop_
_entity.id
_entity.type
_entity.pdbx_description
1 polymer ?
#
loop_
_entity_poly.entity_id
_entity_poly.type
_entity_poly.pdbx_seq_one_letter_code
_entity_poly.pdbx_strand_id
1 'polypeptide(L)'
;MREQITPDRIANSIRLLRSDHEGVFLIVEGHSDKLIYERLVNKQEVRITIASNKNNAIKALSILEKENFCRVVAVIDADFSRIEQQIPDSNHLFLTDEHDLEMMLIKSAAFDKLLKERGSEKKCSFFQRY
;
A
#
# COMPACT_ATOMS: atom_id res chain seq x y z
N MET A 1 -23.10 -12.26 7.76
CA MET A 1 -22.58 -12.25 6.38
C MET A 1 -21.52 -11.16 6.31
N ARG A 2 -20.23 -11.49 6.25
CA ARG A 2 -19.23 -10.48 5.84
C ARG A 2 -19.44 -10.33 4.35
N GLU A 3 -19.99 -9.21 3.92
CA GLU A 3 -20.13 -8.95 2.50
C GLU A 3 -18.75 -9.04 1.84
N GLN A 4 -18.62 -9.84 0.79
CA GLN A 4 -17.35 -10.00 0.09
C GLN A 4 -16.95 -8.67 -0.55
N ILE A 5 -15.74 -8.21 -0.24
CA ILE A 5 -15.12 -7.06 -0.90
C ILE A 5 -14.62 -7.55 -2.25
N THR A 6 -15.26 -7.09 -3.32
CA THR A 6 -14.91 -7.42 -4.70
C THR A 6 -14.22 -6.25 -5.41
N PRO A 7 -13.43 -6.51 -6.46
CA PRO A 7 -12.80 -5.45 -7.26
C PRO A 7 -13.80 -4.41 -7.78
N ASP A 8 -14.96 -4.87 -8.29
CA ASP A 8 -16.02 -3.99 -8.79
C ASP A 8 -16.60 -3.09 -7.70
N ARG A 9 -16.76 -3.59 -6.47
CA ARG A 9 -17.26 -2.76 -5.36
C ARG A 9 -16.25 -1.69 -4.96
N ILE A 10 -14.96 -2.01 -4.99
CA ILE A 10 -13.89 -1.03 -4.73
C ILE A 10 -13.90 0.05 -5.83
N ALA A 11 -13.90 -0.35 -7.10
CA ALA A 11 -13.93 0.59 -8.22
C ALA A 11 -15.18 1.47 -8.20
N ASN A 12 -16.36 0.89 -7.98
CA ASN A 12 -17.62 1.63 -7.84
C ASN A 12 -17.59 2.62 -6.67
N SER A 13 -17.04 2.23 -5.53
CA SER A 13 -16.89 3.12 -4.37
C SER A 13 -16.01 4.32 -4.70
N ILE A 14 -14.86 4.09 -5.34
CA ILE A 14 -13.95 5.16 -5.78
C ILE A 14 -14.65 6.10 -6.77
N ARG A 15 -15.40 5.54 -7.73
CA ARG A 15 -16.20 6.35 -8.68
C ARG A 15 -17.22 7.22 -7.99
N LEU A 16 -17.98 6.65 -7.04
CA LEU A 16 -18.97 7.40 -6.28
C LEU A 16 -18.32 8.54 -5.48
N LEU A 17 -17.17 8.28 -4.86
CA LEU A 17 -16.45 9.26 -4.06
C LEU A 17 -15.78 10.38 -4.90
N ARG A 18 -15.67 10.20 -6.22
CA ARG A 18 -15.05 11.19 -7.11
C ARG A 18 -15.83 12.51 -7.14
N SER A 19 -17.15 12.50 -6.94
CA SER A 19 -17.96 13.72 -6.85
C SER A 19 -17.54 14.63 -5.70
N ASP A 20 -17.00 14.03 -4.63
CA ASP A 20 -16.69 14.71 -3.38
C ASP A 20 -15.17 14.93 -3.20
N HIS A 21 -14.35 14.33 -4.05
CA HIS A 21 -12.89 14.37 -3.95
C HIS A 21 -12.20 14.40 -5.31
N GLU A 22 -11.59 15.54 -5.63
CA GLU A 22 -10.83 15.75 -6.87
C GLU A 22 -9.37 15.26 -6.80
N GLY A 23 -8.91 14.89 -5.60
CA GLY A 23 -7.53 14.47 -5.34
C GLY A 23 -7.20 13.06 -5.84
N VAL A 24 -6.11 12.50 -5.34
CA VAL A 24 -5.63 11.17 -5.73
C VAL A 24 -6.29 10.10 -4.88
N PHE A 25 -6.79 9.05 -5.52
CA PHE A 25 -7.18 7.83 -4.83
C PHE A 25 -5.99 6.87 -4.77
N LEU A 26 -5.59 6.51 -3.54
CA LEU A 26 -4.52 5.55 -3.28
C LEU A 26 -5.14 4.23 -2.81
N ILE A 27 -5.05 3.19 -3.63
CA ILE A 27 -5.51 1.84 -3.28
C ILE A 27 -4.37 1.12 -2.56
N VAL A 28 -4.63 0.55 -1.41
CA VAL A 28 -3.67 -0.26 -0.62
C VAL A 28 -4.26 -1.62 -0.29
N GLU A 29 -3.44 -2.62 0.00
CA GLU A 29 -3.94 -3.98 0.26
C GLU A 29 -4.69 -4.08 1.59
N GLY A 30 -4.08 -3.58 2.66
CA GLY A 30 -4.47 -3.85 4.03
C GLY A 30 -4.64 -2.61 4.90
N HIS A 31 -5.06 -2.87 6.14
CA HIS A 31 -5.24 -1.82 7.14
C HIS A 31 -3.91 -1.27 7.66
N SER A 32 -2.89 -2.13 7.82
CA SER A 32 -1.52 -1.76 8.19
C SER A 32 -0.96 -0.72 7.21
N ASP A 33 -1.11 -0.99 5.91
CA ASP A 33 -0.59 -0.14 4.83
C ASP A 33 -1.23 1.24 4.88
N LYS A 34 -2.56 1.28 5.08
CA LYS A 34 -3.27 2.55 5.27
C LYS A 34 -2.67 3.35 6.43
N LEU A 35 -2.39 2.73 7.57
CA LEU A 35 -1.83 3.42 8.74
C LEU A 35 -0.42 3.99 8.49
N ILE A 36 0.35 3.37 7.60
CA ILE A 36 1.65 3.87 7.18
C ILE A 36 1.47 5.02 6.18
N TYR A 37 0.77 4.78 5.08
CA TYR A 37 0.61 5.76 4.01
C TYR A 37 -0.17 7.01 4.44
N GLU A 38 -1.14 6.90 5.36
CA GLU A 38 -1.87 8.07 5.87
C GLU A 38 -0.98 9.10 6.59
N ARG A 39 0.24 8.70 6.99
CA ARG A 39 1.25 9.56 7.60
C ARG A 39 2.21 10.17 6.57
N LEU A 40 2.24 9.61 5.36
CA LEU A 40 3.16 10.01 4.28
C LEU A 40 2.48 10.87 3.21
N VAL A 41 1.15 10.90 3.18
CA VAL A 41 0.37 11.66 2.20
C VAL A 41 -0.28 12.91 2.79
N ASN A 42 -0.55 13.90 1.95
CA ASN A 42 -1.43 15.00 2.30
C ASN A 42 -2.88 14.49 2.37
N LYS A 43 -3.48 14.54 3.56
CA LYS A 43 -4.84 14.01 3.82
C LYS A 43 -5.97 14.77 3.14
N GLN A 44 -5.75 16.02 2.73
CA GLN A 44 -6.71 16.77 1.93
C GLN A 44 -6.68 16.36 0.45
N GLU A 45 -5.49 15.98 -0.05
CA GLU A 45 -5.25 15.69 -1.46
C GLU A 45 -5.30 14.19 -1.81
N VAL A 46 -5.20 13.30 -0.81
CA VAL A 46 -5.14 11.85 -1.03
C VAL A 46 -6.19 11.13 -0.20
N ARG A 47 -7.00 10.31 -0.87
CA ARG A 47 -7.98 9.42 -0.23
C ARG A 47 -7.54 7.97 -0.37
N ILE A 48 -7.31 7.31 0.76
CA ILE A 48 -6.83 5.92 0.80
C ILE A 48 -8.02 4.94 0.83
N THR A 49 -7.98 3.92 -0.04
CA THR A 49 -8.98 2.86 -0.15
C THR A 49 -8.33 1.50 0.11
N ILE A 50 -8.87 0.72 1.05
CA ILE A 50 -8.37 -0.62 1.38
C ILE A 50 -9.02 -1.66 0.44
N ALA A 51 -8.21 -2.45 -0.26
CA ALA A 51 -8.65 -3.48 -1.20
C ALA A 51 -8.85 -4.86 -0.56
N SER A 52 -8.35 -5.06 0.66
CA SER A 52 -8.33 -6.30 1.46
C SER A 52 -7.37 -7.39 0.97
N ASN A 53 -6.89 -7.33 -0.27
CA ASN A 53 -5.81 -8.16 -0.78
C ASN A 53 -5.24 -7.58 -2.09
N LYS A 54 -4.02 -7.99 -2.44
CA LYS A 54 -3.32 -7.73 -3.70
C LYS A 54 -4.17 -7.88 -4.96
N ASN A 55 -4.86 -9.01 -5.13
CA ASN A 55 -5.63 -9.29 -6.34
C ASN A 55 -6.78 -8.30 -6.52
N ASN A 56 -7.45 -7.93 -5.43
CA ASN A 56 -8.48 -6.92 -5.43
C ASN A 56 -7.94 -5.54 -5.80
N ALA A 57 -6.77 -5.16 -5.28
CA ALA A 57 -6.13 -3.88 -5.60
C ALA A 57 -5.81 -3.78 -7.10
N ILE A 58 -5.15 -4.81 -7.64
CA ILE A 58 -4.76 -4.90 -9.06
C ILE A 58 -6.00 -4.87 -9.96
N LYS A 59 -7.01 -5.68 -9.67
CA LYS A 59 -8.23 -5.76 -10.51
C LYS A 59 -9.06 -4.48 -10.43
N ALA A 60 -9.19 -3.87 -9.25
CA ALA A 60 -9.92 -2.61 -9.09
C ALA A 60 -9.22 -1.47 -9.85
N LEU A 61 -7.89 -1.40 -9.76
CA LEU A 61 -7.10 -0.45 -10.56
C LEU A 61 -7.33 -0.68 -12.06
N SER A 62 -7.24 -1.93 -12.54
CA SER A 62 -7.45 -2.25 -13.95
C SER A 62 -8.84 -1.86 -14.47
N ILE A 63 -9.90 -2.02 -13.65
CA ILE A 63 -11.25 -1.54 -13.99
C ILE A 63 -11.25 -0.02 -14.18
N LEU A 64 -10.66 0.72 -13.25
CA LEU A 64 -10.61 2.19 -13.29
C LEU A 64 -9.76 2.70 -14.46
N GLU A 65 -8.64 2.05 -14.76
CA GLU A 65 -7.77 2.39 -15.90
C GLU A 65 -8.48 2.17 -17.25
N LYS A 66 -9.19 1.05 -17.42
CA LYS A 66 -9.96 0.76 -18.65
C LYS A 66 -11.03 1.81 -18.93
N GLU A 67 -11.52 2.47 -17.89
CA GLU A 67 -12.51 3.55 -17.98
C GLU A 67 -11.87 4.94 -18.05
N ASN A 68 -10.54 5.04 -18.16
CA ASN A 68 -9.77 6.28 -18.15
C ASN A 68 -10.01 7.13 -16.88
N PHE A 69 -10.26 6.49 -15.74
CA PHE A 69 -10.41 7.20 -14.47
C PHE A 69 -9.09 7.87 -14.08
N CYS A 70 -9.10 9.18 -13.91
CA CYS A 70 -7.89 9.93 -13.61
C CYS A 70 -7.51 9.85 -12.12
N ARG A 71 -6.24 10.13 -11.81
CA ARG A 71 -5.73 10.32 -10.43
C ARG A 71 -6.05 9.15 -9.51
N VAL A 72 -5.74 7.94 -9.96
CA VAL A 72 -5.78 6.72 -9.14
C VAL A 72 -4.44 6.02 -9.25
N VAL A 73 -3.95 5.52 -8.12
CA VAL A 73 -2.77 4.67 -8.03
C VAL A 73 -3.03 3.54 -7.04
N ALA A 74 -2.33 2.43 -7.20
CA ALA A 74 -2.34 1.35 -6.23
C ALA A 74 -0.90 1.06 -5.76
N VAL A 75 -0.75 0.76 -4.47
CA VAL A 75 0.50 0.25 -3.92
C VAL A 75 0.22 -1.11 -3.29
N ILE A 76 1.02 -2.10 -3.68
CA ILE A 76 0.89 -3.50 -3.25
C ILE A 76 2.22 -4.02 -2.72
N ASP A 77 2.16 -5.09 -1.93
CA ASP A 77 3.37 -5.76 -1.48
C ASP A 77 4.03 -6.48 -2.64
N ALA A 78 5.35 -6.42 -2.67
CA ALA A 78 6.16 -7.12 -3.62
C ALA A 78 6.02 -8.64 -3.49
N ASP A 79 5.94 -9.13 -2.26
CA ASP A 79 6.10 -10.54 -1.92
C ASP A 79 7.26 -11.16 -2.73
N PHE A 80 6.97 -12.23 -3.46
CA PHE A 80 7.87 -12.90 -4.37
C PHE A 80 7.76 -12.41 -5.82
N SER A 81 6.89 -11.43 -6.14
CA SER A 81 6.65 -10.98 -7.52
C SER A 81 7.92 -10.54 -8.25
N ARG A 82 8.89 -9.94 -7.56
CA ARG A 82 10.20 -9.58 -8.15
C ARG A 82 11.07 -10.80 -8.44
N ILE A 83 11.06 -11.80 -7.56
CA ILE A 83 11.83 -13.04 -7.71
C ILE A 83 11.24 -13.90 -8.83
N GLU A 84 9.92 -13.98 -8.88
CA GLU A 84 9.18 -14.76 -9.87
C GLU A 84 9.02 -14.05 -11.22
N GLN A 85 9.50 -12.80 -11.33
CA GLN A 85 9.34 -11.94 -12.51
C GLN A 85 7.87 -11.75 -12.93
N GLN A 86 6.96 -11.77 -11.96
CA GLN A 86 5.51 -11.58 -12.13
C GLN A 86 5.12 -10.17 -11.66
N ILE A 87 5.66 -9.16 -12.32
CA ILE A 87 5.33 -7.75 -12.03
C ILE A 87 4.17 -7.35 -12.95
N PRO A 88 3.01 -6.95 -12.42
CA PRO A 88 1.90 -6.52 -13.27
C PRO A 88 2.27 -5.26 -14.04
N ASP A 89 1.90 -5.21 -15.31
CA ASP A 89 2.19 -4.09 -16.20
C ASP A 89 1.12 -3.00 -16.04
N SER A 90 1.46 -1.93 -15.31
CA SER A 90 0.66 -0.70 -15.18
C SER A 90 1.53 0.43 -14.67
N ASN A 91 1.38 1.63 -15.26
CA ASN A 91 2.06 2.84 -14.80
C ASN A 91 1.47 3.42 -13.50
N HIS A 92 0.31 2.91 -13.05
CA HIS A 92 -0.36 3.36 -11.83
C HIS A 92 -0.26 2.34 -10.70
N LEU A 93 0.40 1.20 -10.92
CA LEU A 93 0.66 0.18 -9.92
C LEU A 93 2.11 0.26 -9.45
N PHE A 94 2.29 0.41 -8.14
CA PHE A 94 3.60 0.41 -7.50
C PHE A 94 3.70 -0.77 -6.54
N LEU A 95 4.88 -1.36 -6.47
CA LEU A 95 5.19 -2.41 -5.48
C LEU A 95 6.07 -1.79 -4.39
N THR A 96 5.95 -2.25 -3.15
CA THR A 96 6.91 -1.93 -2.08
C THR A 96 8.34 -2.22 -2.54
N ASP A 97 9.32 -1.41 -2.12
CA ASP A 97 10.71 -1.56 -2.57
C ASP A 97 11.33 -2.88 -2.08
N GLU A 98 10.97 -3.27 -0.86
CA GLU A 98 11.30 -4.56 -0.23
C GLU A 98 10.15 -5.56 -0.44
N HIS A 99 10.19 -6.71 0.24
CA HIS A 99 9.13 -7.73 0.13
C HIS A 99 7.75 -7.21 0.59
N ASP A 100 7.72 -6.45 1.68
CA ASP A 100 6.53 -5.85 2.28
C ASP A 100 6.90 -4.52 2.96
N LEU A 101 5.90 -3.83 3.51
CA LEU A 101 6.12 -2.57 4.24
C LEU A 101 6.92 -2.75 5.54
N GLU A 102 6.75 -3.86 6.25
CA GLU A 102 7.48 -4.16 7.47
C GLU A 102 8.99 -4.24 7.21
N MET A 103 9.39 -4.89 6.13
CA MET A 103 10.78 -4.98 5.71
C MET A 103 11.34 -3.63 5.29
N MET A 104 10.54 -2.77 4.63
CA MET A 104 10.92 -1.37 4.38
C MET A 104 11.16 -0.63 5.70
N LEU A 105 10.28 -0.78 6.70
CA LEU A 105 10.43 -0.14 8.00
C LEU A 105 11.68 -0.63 8.74
N ILE A 106 11.92 -1.95 8.75
CA ILE A 106 13.12 -2.55 9.34
C ILE A 106 14.37 -1.96 8.68
N LYS A 107 14.42 -1.89 7.34
CA LYS A 107 15.56 -1.32 6.60
C LYS A 107 15.68 0.20 6.69
N SER A 108 14.65 0.90 7.13
CA SER A 108 14.67 2.35 7.32
C SER A 108 15.38 2.77 8.62
N ALA A 109 15.82 4.02 8.66
CA ALA A 109 16.35 4.64 9.87
C ALA A 109 15.32 4.75 11.02
N ALA A 110 14.02 4.53 10.75
CA ALA A 110 12.98 4.55 11.80
C ALA A 110 13.18 3.37 12.77
N PHE A 111 13.59 2.20 12.28
CA PHE A 111 13.85 1.04 13.12
C PHE A 111 15.03 1.26 14.05
N ASP A 112 16.14 1.83 13.54
CA ASP A 112 17.32 2.12 14.36
C ASP A 112 16.99 3.14 15.46
N LYS A 113 16.19 4.17 15.15
CA LYS A 113 15.68 5.13 16.14
C LYS A 113 14.81 4.46 17.20
N LEU A 114 13.91 3.57 16.80
CA LEU A 114 13.06 2.81 17.71
C LEU A 114 13.89 1.92 18.65
N LEU A 115 14.88 1.21 18.12
CA LEU A 115 15.78 0.38 18.93
C LEU A 115 16.61 1.23 19.89
N LYS A 116 17.09 2.40 19.47
CA LYS A 116 17.81 3.31 20.36
C LYS A 116 16.95 3.83 21.50
N GLU A 117 15.67 4.11 21.26
CA GLU A 117 14.77 4.66 22.28
C GLU A 117 14.17 3.58 23.21
N ARG A 118 13.84 2.41 22.66
CA ARG A 118 13.03 1.38 23.35
C ARG A 118 13.69 0.00 23.40
N GLY A 119 14.78 -0.21 22.67
CA GLY A 119 15.49 -1.47 22.64
C GLY A 119 16.24 -1.74 23.93
N SER A 120 16.27 -3.00 24.34
CA SER A 120 17.13 -3.44 25.44
C SER A 120 18.58 -3.43 24.97
N GLU A 121 19.45 -2.71 25.69
CA GLU A 121 20.89 -2.65 25.39
C GLU A 121 21.50 -4.04 25.22
N LYS A 122 21.22 -4.95 26.15
CA LYS A 122 21.69 -6.34 26.11
C LYS A 122 21.24 -7.07 24.85
N LYS A 123 20.01 -6.89 24.39
CA LYS A 123 19.52 -7.57 23.18
C LYS A 123 20.08 -6.94 21.91
N CYS A 124 20.18 -5.61 21.88
CA CYS A 124 20.70 -4.89 20.73
C CYS A 124 22.20 -5.15 20.52
N SER A 125 22.99 -5.35 21.58
CA SER A 125 24.42 -5.68 21.44
C SER A 125 24.70 -7.01 20.74
N PHE A 126 23.77 -7.97 20.80
CA PHE A 126 23.88 -9.23 20.05
C PHE A 126 23.35 -9.13 18.60
N PHE A 127 22.67 -8.04 18.26
CA PHE A 127 22.06 -7.83 16.95
C PHE A 127 22.99 -6.96 16.09
N GLN A 128 23.87 -7.59 15.32
CA GLN A 128 24.67 -6.92 14.29
C GLN A 128 23.94 -6.97 12.95
N ARG A 129 23.69 -5.80 12.35
CA ARG A 129 23.30 -5.69 10.93
C ARG A 129 24.59 -5.68 10.11
N TYR A 130 24.64 -6.53 9.09
CA TYR A 130 25.71 -6.57 8.09
C TYR A 130 25.57 -5.41 7.12
#